data_AF-A0A497HRW8-F1
#
_entry.id   AF-A0A497HRW8-F1
#
_cell.length_a   1.000
_cell.length_b   1.000
_cell.length_c   1.000
_cell.angle_alpha   90.00
_cell.angle_beta   90.00
_cell.angle_gamma   90.00
#
_symmetry.space_group_name_H-M   'P 1'
#
loop_
_entity.id
_entity.type
_entity.pdbx_description
1 polymer ?
#
loop_
_entity_poly.entity_id
_entity_poly.type
_entity_poly.pdbx_seq_one_letter_code
_entity_poly.pdbx_strand_id
1 'polypeptide(L)' 'MWRTYLVVWFSSEGAKPSEVTQRLLNMGFKPTKGQYDYVYEWSDKTDIEDILKIGDKVQNTLKGMGVLYKLETFAPMDYE' A
#
# COMPACT_ATOMS: atom_id res chain seq x y z
N MET A 1 -5.81 9.67 12.35
CA MET A 1 -6.39 8.65 11.45
C MET A 1 -5.34 7.58 11.18
N TRP A 2 -5.73 6.30 11.18
CA TRP A 2 -4.82 5.19 10.87
C TRP A 2 -4.36 5.28 9.42
N ARG A 3 -3.12 4.86 9.14
CA ARG A 3 -2.56 4.86 7.77
C ARG A 3 -1.74 3.61 7.53
N THR A 4 -1.88 3.03 6.34
CA THR A 4 -0.98 1.99 5.84
C THR A 4 -0.14 2.55 4.69
N TYR A 5 1.17 2.54 4.85
CA TYR A 5 2.10 2.96 3.81
C TYR A 5 2.65 1.77 3.05
N LEU A 6 2.95 2.00 1.77
CA LEU A 6 3.44 1.00 0.85
C LEU A 6 4.71 1.52 0.15
N VAL A 7 5.76 0.70 0.19
CA VAL A 7 6.95 0.84 -0.65
C VAL A 7 6.95 -0.29 -1.68
N VAL A 8 7.24 0.03 -2.94
CA VAL A 8 7.29 -0.93 -4.03
C VAL A 8 8.68 -0.92 -4.68
N TRP A 9 9.32 -2.08 -4.71
CA TRP A 9 10.55 -2.29 -5.48
C TRP A 9 10.23 -2.93 -6.82
N PHE A 10 10.66 -2.25 -7.88
CA PHE A 10 10.42 -2.66 -9.27
C PHE A 10 11.58 -3.48 -9.83
N SER A 11 11.23 -4.46 -10.66
CA SER A 11 12.18 -5.17 -11.53
C SER A 11 12.15 -4.58 -12.94
N SER A 12 13.29 -4.52 -13.63
CA SER A 12 13.35 -4.13 -15.05
C SER A 12 12.57 -5.08 -15.95
N GLU A 13 12.45 -6.34 -15.54
CA GLU A 13 11.70 -7.40 -16.25
C GLU A 13 10.25 -7.53 -15.76
N GLY A 14 9.84 -6.68 -14.83
CA GLY A 14 8.49 -6.66 -14.27
C GLY A 14 7.53 -5.79 -15.08
N ALA A 15 6.32 -5.62 -14.53
CA ALA A 15 5.36 -4.68 -15.06
C ALA A 15 5.87 -3.23 -14.95
N LYS A 16 5.41 -2.36 -15.85
CA LYS A 16 5.78 -0.94 -15.82
C LYS A 16 5.32 -0.28 -14.51
N PRO A 17 6.10 0.64 -13.92
CA PRO A 17 5.69 1.36 -12.72
C PRO A 17 4.31 2.02 -12.84
N SER A 18 3.99 2.60 -14.00
CA SER A 18 2.68 3.21 -14.25
C SER A 18 1.51 2.23 -14.20
N GLU A 19 1.68 0.98 -14.63
CA GLU A 19 0.64 -0.04 -14.54
C GLU A 19 0.41 -0.48 -13.09
N VAL A 20 1.50 -0.68 -12.34
CA VAL A 20 1.46 -1.00 -10.91
C VAL A 20 0.78 0.13 -10.14
N THR A 21 1.17 1.39 -10.40
CA THR A 21 0.52 2.58 -9.85
C THR A 21 -0.98 2.54 -10.11
N GLN A 22 -1.40 2.36 -11.37
CA GLN A 22 -2.83 2.41 -11.71
C GLN A 22 -3.66 1.37 -10.93
N ARG A 23 -3.13 0.17 -10.72
CA ARG A 23 -3.82 -0.86 -9.93
C ARG A 23 -3.92 -0.49 -8.45
N LEU A 24 -2.86 0.06 -7.88
CA LEU A 24 -2.85 0.52 -6.49
C LEU A 24 -3.83 1.68 -6.27
N LEU A 25 -3.90 2.62 -7.21
CA LEU A 25 -4.89 3.71 -7.16
C LEU A 25 -6.32 3.18 -7.17
N ASN A 26 -6.62 2.16 -7.99
CA ASN A 26 -7.93 1.52 -8.04
C ASN A 26 -8.32 0.82 -6.71
N MET A 27 -7.33 0.50 -5.86
CA MET A 27 -7.56 -0.05 -4.52
C MET A 27 -7.76 1.02 -3.44
N GLY A 28 -7.61 2.31 -3.77
CA GLY A 28 -7.72 3.41 -2.82
C GLY A 28 -6.39 3.86 -2.21
N PHE A 29 -5.24 3.31 -2.64
CA PHE A 29 -3.96 3.91 -2.32
C PHE A 29 -3.81 5.26 -3.04
N LYS A 30 -3.16 6.21 -2.38
CA LYS A 30 -2.81 7.52 -2.92
C LYS A 30 -1.29 7.62 -3.05
N PRO A 31 -0.76 8.22 -4.12
CA PRO A 31 0.69 8.40 -4.26
C PRO A 31 1.18 9.44 -3.27
N THR A 32 2.36 9.23 -2.72
CA THR A 32 3.02 10.16 -1.80
C THR A 32 4.34 10.67 -2.35
N LYS A 33 4.86 11.73 -1.74
CA LYS A 33 6.24 12.20 -1.96
C LYS A 33 7.01 11.94 -0.67
N GLY A 34 8.11 11.21 -0.73
CA GLY A 34 8.96 10.96 0.44
C GLY A 34 9.45 9.52 0.53
N GLN A 35 9.56 9.00 1.76
CA GLN A 35 10.10 7.67 2.05
C GLN A 35 9.20 6.52 1.61
N TYR A 36 7.91 6.80 1.39
CA TYR A 36 6.92 5.84 0.92
C TYR A 36 6.41 6.26 -0.46
N ASP A 37 6.04 5.27 -1.28
CA ASP A 37 5.49 5.50 -2.61
C ASP A 37 3.98 5.77 -2.55
N TYR A 38 3.29 5.09 -1.63
CA TYR A 38 1.83 5.21 -1.46
C TYR A 38 1.37 5.18 0.00
N VAL A 39 0.18 5.74 0.22
CA VAL A 39 -0.57 5.67 1.48
C VAL A 39 -2.00 5.22 1.25
N TYR A 40 -2.50 4.35 2.12
CA TYR A 40 -3.91 4.03 2.29
C TYR A 40 -4.40 4.64 3.60
N GLU A 41 -5.43 5.48 3.51
CA GLU A 41 -6.05 6.13 4.66
C GLU A 41 -7.28 5.34 5.08
N TRP A 42 -7.29 4.87 6.33
CA TRP A 42 -8.42 4.11 6.88
C TRP A 42 -9.53 5.07 7.30
N SER A 43 -10.79 4.71 7.06
CA SER A 43 -11.93 5.54 7.49
C SER A 43 -12.06 5.59 9.01
N ASP A 44 -11.78 4.46 9.68
CA ASP A 44 -12.03 4.24 11.09
C ASP A 44 -10.86 3.53 11.78
N LYS A 45 -11.04 3.17 13.05
CA LYS A 45 -10.09 2.34 13.80
C LYS A 45 -9.91 1.00 13.07
N THR A 46 -8.66 0.65 12.82
CA THR A 46 -8.29 -0.58 12.10
C THR A 46 -7.81 -1.62 13.11
N ASP A 47 -8.23 -2.88 12.93
CA ASP A 47 -7.69 -4.01 13.66
C ASP A 47 -6.71 -4.84 12.81
N ILE A 48 -6.18 -5.92 13.39
CA ILE A 48 -5.22 -6.78 12.71
C ILE A 48 -5.87 -7.48 11.50
N GLU A 49 -7.14 -7.87 11.59
CA GLU A 49 -7.82 -8.58 10.51
C GLU A 49 -7.99 -7.69 9.28
N ASP A 50 -8.33 -6.42 9.49
CA ASP A 50 -8.44 -5.44 8.41
C ASP A 50 -7.09 -5.17 7.74
N ILE A 51 -6.00 -5.06 8.52
CA ILE A 51 -4.64 -4.93 8.00
C ILE A 51 -4.29 -6.12 7.11
N LEU A 52 -4.59 -7.35 7.56
CA LEU A 52 -4.34 -8.57 6.79
C LEU A 52 -5.16 -8.60 5.50
N LYS A 53 -6.45 -8.20 5.53
CA LYS A 53 -7.28 -8.09 4.33
C LYS A 53 -6.69 -7.12 3.31
N ILE A 54 -6.08 -6.01 3.74
CA ILE A 54 -5.37 -5.11 2.81
C ILE A 54 -4.14 -5.79 2.23
N GLY A 55 -3.36 -6.49 3.05
CA GLY A 55 -2.20 -7.27 2.61
C GLY A 55 -2.56 -8.28 1.52
N ASP A 56 -3.63 -9.04 1.73
CA ASP A 56 -4.15 -10.02 0.77
C ASP A 56 -4.64 -9.37 -0.51
N LYS A 57 -5.34 -8.23 -0.42
CA LYS A 57 -5.78 -7.48 -1.61
C LYS A 57 -4.60 -6.97 -2.42
N VAL A 58 -3.55 -6.45 -1.77
CA VAL A 58 -2.33 -5.96 -2.45
C VAL A 58 -1.63 -7.13 -3.13
N GLN A 59 -1.46 -8.24 -2.41
CA GLN A 59 -0.85 -9.46 -2.93
C GLN A 59 -1.57 -9.97 -4.18
N ASN A 60 -2.90 -10.10 -4.13
CA ASN A 60 -3.68 -10.56 -5.26
C ASN A 60 -3.63 -9.58 -6.44
N THR A 61 -3.67 -8.28 -6.17
CA THR A 61 -3.68 -7.24 -7.21
C THR A 61 -2.35 -7.14 -7.96
N LEU A 62 -1.23 -7.32 -7.25
CA LEU A 62 0.12 -7.21 -7.80
C LEU A 62 0.73 -8.56 -8.23
N LYS A 63 0.00 -9.66 -8.04
CA LYS A 63 0.46 -11.00 -8.39
C LYS A 63 0.87 -11.07 -9.86
N GLY A 64 2.08 -11.59 -10.10
CA GLY A 64 2.63 -11.75 -11.45
C GLY A 64 3.21 -10.46 -12.06
N MET A 65 3.19 -9.33 -11.36
CA MET A 65 3.75 -8.07 -11.86
C MET A 65 5.26 -7.93 -11.65
N GLY A 66 5.92 -8.91 -11.01
CA GLY A 66 7.37 -8.88 -10.79
C GLY A 66 7.84 -7.77 -9.85
N VAL A 67 7.03 -7.43 -8.84
CA VAL A 67 7.36 -6.43 -7.83
C VAL A 67 7.51 -7.06 -6.45
N LEU A 68 8.37 -6.47 -5.62
CA LEU A 68 8.40 -6.70 -4.19
C LEU A 68 7.79 -5.49 -3.49
N TYR A 69 7.22 -5.68 -2.30
CA TYR A 69 6.64 -4.58 -1.57
C TYR A 69 6.68 -4.79 -0.06
N LYS A 70 6.55 -3.68 0.67
CA LYS A 70 6.47 -3.64 2.13
C LYS A 70 5.26 -2.79 2.53
N LEU A 71 4.48 -3.29 3.48
CA LEU A 71 3.37 -2.57 4.10
C LEU A 71 3.71 -2.21 5.55
N GLU A 72 3.44 -0.97 5.94
CA GLU A 72 3.59 -0.51 7.33
C GLU A 72 2.34 0.23 7.78
N THR A 73 1.70 -0.24 8.85
CA THR A 73 0.47 0.38 9.38
C THR A 73 0.78 1.12 10.68
N PHE A 74 0.36 2.37 10.75
CA PHE A 74 0.53 3.23 11.91
C PHE A 74 -0.83 3.67 12.45
N ALA A 75 -0.97 3.58 13.78
CA ALA A 75 -2.02 4.25 14.50
C ALA A 75 -1.84 5.78 14.39
N PRO A 76 -2.93 6.57 14.58
CA PRO A 76 -2.80 8.00 14.83
C PRO A 76 -1.82 8.20 15.99
N MET A 77 -0.88 9.13 15.85
CA MET A 77 -0.14 9.61 17.01
C MET A 77 -1.15 10.33 17.91
N ASP A 78 -1.35 9.84 19.13
CA ASP A 78 -2.06 10.59 20.16
C ASP A 78 -1.14 11.78 20.52
N TYR A 79 -1.56 12.98 20.18
CA TYR A 79 -0.96 14.19 20.74
C TYR A 79 -1.58 14.34 22.14
N GLU A 80 -0.84 13.96 23.18
CA GLU A 80 -1.14 14.31 24.58
C GLU A 80 -1.16 15.83 24.78
#